data_AF-A0A8J6FAX6-F1
#
_entry.id   AF-A0A8J6FAX6-F1
#
_cell.length_a   1.000
_cell.length_b   1.000
_cell.length_c   1.000
_cell.angle_alpha   90.00
_cell.angle_beta   90.00
_cell.angle_gamma   90.00
#
_symmetry.space_group_name_H-M   'P 1'
#
loop_
_entity.id
_entity.type
_entity.pdbx_description
1 polymer ?
#
loop_
_entity_poly.entity_id
_entity_poly.type
_entity_poly.pdbx_seq_one_letter_code
_entity_poly.pdbx_strand_id
1 'polypeptide(L)'
;LGCHNLVSEVRSAVSSSPVSHIQLACTHQYCAFPLNGNELCIWNTAALCEQPLILKGHHQQITAVAMSDGRQCLACSASQDYVIIWNIHDCTQAVHHGLLPHGLVIGTLLGTVQHLGIHPNKQLVVACAGARVFILNAEVSDFKTKLICSSVSYFNPLRT
;
A
#
# COMPACT_ATOMS: atom_id res chain seq x y z
N LEU A 1 9.49 40.57 -6.66
CA LEU A 1 10.73 39.76 -6.74
C LEU A 1 10.32 38.33 -6.46
N GLY A 2 10.06 37.56 -7.53
CA GLY A 2 9.48 36.23 -7.45
C GLY A 2 10.51 35.23 -6.95
N CYS A 3 10.24 34.61 -5.81
CA CYS A 3 10.95 33.42 -5.38
C CYS A 3 10.56 32.30 -6.34
N HIS A 4 11.38 32.07 -7.37
CA HIS A 4 11.27 30.86 -8.17
C HIS A 4 11.55 29.68 -7.24
N ASN A 5 10.52 28.88 -6.95
CA ASN A 5 10.66 27.65 -6.19
C ASN A 5 11.64 26.74 -6.93
N LEU A 6 12.87 26.64 -6.42
CA LEU A 6 13.88 25.73 -6.95
C LEU A 6 13.47 24.32 -6.53
N VAL A 7 13.08 23.49 -7.48
CA VAL A 7 12.84 22.06 -7.26
C VAL A 7 14.15 21.34 -7.53
N SER A 8 14.71 20.69 -6.51
CA SER A 8 15.88 19.82 -6.64
C SER A 8 15.46 18.37 -6.48
N GLU A 9 15.95 17.50 -7.36
CA GLU A 9 15.87 16.05 -7.15
C GLU A 9 16.75 15.65 -5.96
N VAL A 10 16.18 14.89 -5.03
CA VAL A 10 16.88 14.48 -3.79
C VAL A 10 17.14 12.98 -3.74
N ARG A 11 16.21 12.17 -4.27
CA ARG A 11 16.30 10.71 -4.30
C ARG A 11 15.65 10.15 -5.56
N SER A 12 16.23 9.07 -6.07
CA SER A 12 15.73 8.32 -7.23
C SER A 12 15.86 6.82 -6.98
N ALA A 13 14.86 6.06 -7.45
CA ALA A 13 14.88 4.60 -7.44
C ALA A 13 14.68 4.11 -8.87
N VAL A 14 15.43 3.07 -9.24
CA VAL A 14 15.28 2.39 -10.52
C VAL A 14 14.54 1.08 -10.27
N SER A 15 13.41 0.89 -10.93
CA SER A 15 12.71 -0.39 -10.97
C SER A 15 12.99 -1.11 -12.27
N SER A 16 13.23 -2.41 -12.18
CA SER A 16 13.40 -3.29 -13.35
C SER A 16 12.09 -3.66 -14.04
N SER A 17 10.94 -3.38 -13.41
CA SER A 17 9.60 -3.66 -13.92
C SER A 17 8.81 -2.37 -14.22
N PRO A 18 7.98 -2.35 -15.27
CA PRO A 18 7.17 -1.18 -15.61
C PRO A 18 6.18 -0.85 -14.47
N VAL A 19 6.17 0.43 -14.09
CA VAL A 19 5.34 0.98 -12.98
C VAL A 19 4.15 1.79 -13.53
N SER A 20 3.88 1.68 -14.84
CA SER A 20 2.79 2.40 -15.49
C SER A 20 1.44 1.99 -14.90
N HIS A 21 0.63 2.99 -14.51
CA HIS A 21 -0.74 2.83 -13.97
C HIS A 21 -0.86 2.34 -12.52
N ILE A 22 0.21 2.39 -11.73
CA ILE A 22 0.16 2.01 -10.31
C ILE A 22 -0.24 3.20 -9.45
N GLN A 23 -1.20 2.99 -8.55
CA GLN A 23 -1.49 3.94 -7.47
C GLN A 23 -0.30 4.01 -6.52
N LEU A 24 0.41 5.14 -6.53
CA LEU A 24 1.40 5.47 -5.52
C LEU A 24 0.72 6.01 -4.27
N ALA A 25 1.41 5.93 -3.14
CA ALA A 25 0.90 6.47 -1.89
C ALA A 25 1.97 7.28 -1.17
N CYS A 26 1.56 8.38 -0.55
CA CYS A 26 2.45 9.18 0.28
C CYS A 26 1.69 9.80 1.45
N THR A 27 2.44 10.11 2.50
CA THR A 27 2.05 10.92 3.64
C THR A 27 3.06 12.07 3.76
N HIS A 28 2.93 12.90 4.79
CA HIS A 28 3.94 13.94 5.05
C HIS A 28 5.36 13.39 5.30
N GLN A 29 5.48 12.17 5.83
CA GLN A 29 6.76 11.58 6.21
C GLN A 29 7.20 10.42 5.32
N TYR A 30 6.28 9.76 4.64
CA TYR A 30 6.58 8.53 3.91
C TYR A 30 6.06 8.55 2.49
N CYS A 31 6.84 8.02 1.55
CA CYS A 31 6.38 7.65 0.21
C CYS A 31 6.48 6.15 0.04
N ALA A 32 5.46 5.53 -0.56
CA ALA A 32 5.37 4.11 -0.81
C ALA A 32 5.13 3.84 -2.29
N PHE A 33 5.91 2.93 -2.85
CA PHE A 33 5.83 2.56 -4.26
C PHE A 33 6.37 1.14 -4.49
N PRO A 34 5.89 0.44 -5.53
CA PRO A 34 6.44 -0.87 -5.88
C PRO A 34 7.87 -0.76 -6.40
N LEU A 35 8.69 -1.72 -6.01
CA LEU A 35 10.05 -1.92 -6.46
C LEU A 35 10.18 -3.34 -7.04
N ASN A 36 10.85 -3.45 -8.19
CA ASN A 36 11.10 -4.74 -8.86
C ASN A 36 9.83 -5.57 -9.14
N GLY A 37 8.66 -4.91 -9.20
CA GLY A 37 7.38 -5.55 -9.46
C GLY A 37 6.64 -5.99 -8.19
N ASN A 38 7.24 -6.79 -7.31
CA ASN A 38 6.55 -7.43 -6.18
C ASN A 38 7.01 -6.99 -4.78
N GLU A 39 8.03 -6.14 -4.68
CA GLU A 39 8.51 -5.60 -3.41
C GLU A 39 7.87 -4.24 -3.16
N LEU A 40 7.51 -3.93 -1.91
CA LEU A 40 7.02 -2.60 -1.55
C LEU A 40 8.18 -1.80 -0.93
N CYS A 41 8.54 -0.68 -1.57
CA CYS A 41 9.53 0.24 -1.06
C CYS A 41 8.85 1.38 -0.29
N ILE A 42 9.32 1.65 0.92
CA ILE A 42 8.90 2.76 1.76
C ILE A 42 10.09 3.69 2.00
N TRP A 43 9.92 4.96 1.64
CA TRP A 43 10.90 6.02 1.86
C TRP A 43 10.45 6.96 2.96
N ASN A 44 11.32 7.16 3.95
CA ASN A 44 11.18 8.28 4.88
C ASN A 44 11.66 9.57 4.19
N THR A 45 10.73 10.49 3.89
CA THR A 45 11.00 11.77 3.23
C THR A 45 11.67 12.77 4.17
N ALA A 46 11.57 12.59 5.49
CA ALA A 46 12.23 13.41 6.48
C ALA A 46 13.67 12.96 6.79
N ALA A 47 14.00 11.69 6.54
CA ALA A 47 15.31 11.12 6.84
C ALA A 47 16.04 10.64 5.57
N LEU A 48 16.59 11.61 4.84
CA LEU A 48 17.17 11.41 3.51
C LEU A 48 18.50 10.66 3.47
N CYS A 49 19.07 10.30 4.62
CA CYS A 49 20.26 9.45 4.71
C CYS A 49 19.94 8.00 5.11
N GLU A 50 18.71 7.71 5.54
CA GLU A 50 18.31 6.36 5.96
C GLU A 50 18.04 5.46 4.75
N GLN A 51 18.41 4.19 4.85
CA GLN A 51 18.07 3.23 3.81
C GLN A 51 16.55 3.05 3.72
N PRO A 52 16.01 2.85 2.50
CA PRO A 52 14.60 2.52 2.33
C PRO A 52 14.21 1.24 3.06
N LEU A 53 12.99 1.21 3.58
CA LEU A 53 12.39 -0.03 4.07
C LEU A 53 11.85 -0.82 2.86
N ILE A 54 12.35 -2.03 2.68
CA ILE A 54 11.93 -2.95 1.61
C ILE A 54 11.11 -4.08 2.21
N LEU A 55 9.84 -4.15 1.83
CA LEU A 55 8.87 -5.10 2.35
C LEU A 55 8.60 -6.18 1.29
N LYS A 56 8.77 -7.44 1.68
CA LYS A 56 8.61 -8.61 0.80
C LYS A 56 7.47 -9.47 1.31
N GLY A 57 6.61 -9.92 0.41
CA GLY A 57 5.47 -10.77 0.75
C GLY A 57 4.55 -11.10 -0.43
N HIS A 58 4.55 -10.26 -1.46
CA HIS A 58 3.87 -10.58 -2.72
C HIS A 58 4.76 -11.45 -3.61
N HIS A 59 4.14 -12.46 -4.20
CA HIS A 59 4.70 -13.31 -5.26
C HIS A 59 4.33 -12.79 -6.65
N GLN A 60 3.30 -11.95 -6.75
CA GLN A 60 2.86 -11.30 -7.99
C GLN A 60 3.13 -9.79 -7.95
N GLN A 61 2.97 -9.12 -9.10
CA GLN A 61 3.22 -7.69 -9.20
C GLN A 61 2.24 -6.89 -8.32
N ILE A 62 2.77 -5.93 -7.57
CA ILE A 62 1.97 -4.96 -6.82
C ILE A 62 1.30 -4.01 -7.82
N THR A 63 -0.01 -3.92 -7.74
CA THR A 63 -0.85 -3.16 -8.67
C THR A 63 -1.44 -1.89 -8.05
N ALA A 64 -1.51 -1.81 -6.72
CA ALA A 64 -1.95 -0.62 -6.02
C ALA A 64 -1.30 -0.52 -4.63
N VAL A 65 -1.10 0.71 -4.17
CA VAL A 65 -0.59 1.02 -2.82
C VAL A 65 -1.44 2.14 -2.21
N ALA A 66 -1.69 2.06 -0.90
CA ALA A 66 -2.31 3.12 -0.11
C ALA A 66 -1.57 3.30 1.22
N MET A 67 -1.67 4.50 1.82
CA MET A 67 -1.10 4.79 3.13
C MET A 67 -2.09 5.54 4.00
N SER A 68 -1.95 5.35 5.32
CA SER A 68 -2.64 6.13 6.34
C SER A 68 -1.67 7.08 7.02
N ASP A 69 -2.18 8.17 7.58
CA ASP A 69 -1.41 9.18 8.29
C ASP A 69 -1.45 8.97 9.82
N GLY A 70 -0.75 9.84 10.55
CA GLY A 70 -0.71 9.84 12.01
C GLY A 70 0.32 8.89 12.63
N ARG A 71 0.23 8.69 13.95
CA ARG A 71 1.29 8.06 14.77
C ARG A 71 1.59 6.61 14.40
N GLN A 72 0.55 5.82 14.11
CA GLN A 72 0.67 4.44 13.62
C GLN A 72 0.39 4.44 12.12
N CYS A 73 1.42 4.70 11.32
CA CYS A 73 1.30 4.73 9.87
C CYS A 73 1.21 3.29 9.33
N LEU A 74 0.09 2.99 8.66
CA LEU A 74 -0.09 1.76 7.90
C LEU A 74 0.13 2.02 6.43
N ALA A 75 0.81 1.09 5.75
CA ALA A 75 0.75 0.95 4.30
C ALA A 75 -0.09 -0.28 3.93
N CYS A 76 -0.76 -0.20 2.80
CA CYS A 76 -1.47 -1.32 2.20
C CYS A 76 -0.96 -1.52 0.78
N SER A 77 -0.63 -2.75 0.42
CA SER A 77 -0.28 -3.14 -0.95
C SER A 77 -1.20 -4.24 -1.44
N ALA A 78 -1.56 -4.16 -2.71
CA ALA A 78 -2.36 -5.17 -3.37
C ALA A 78 -1.67 -5.72 -4.60
N SER A 79 -1.90 -6.99 -4.83
CA SER A 79 -1.43 -7.79 -5.95
C SER A 79 -2.48 -8.86 -6.25
N GLN A 80 -2.33 -9.61 -7.35
CA GLN A 80 -3.25 -10.68 -7.70
C GLN A 80 -3.33 -11.79 -6.64
N ASP A 81 -2.26 -11.99 -5.86
CA ASP A 81 -2.21 -12.99 -4.81
C ASP A 81 -2.88 -12.50 -3.52
N TYR A 82 -2.44 -11.35 -3.01
CA TYR A 82 -2.73 -10.88 -1.67
C TYR A 82 -3.03 -9.38 -1.65
N VAL A 83 -3.80 -8.98 -0.64
CA VAL A 83 -3.79 -7.61 -0.09
C VAL A 83 -3.16 -7.69 1.28
N ILE A 84 -2.09 -6.92 1.49
CA ILE A 84 -1.27 -6.97 2.69
C ILE A 84 -1.28 -5.60 3.37
N ILE A 85 -1.44 -5.60 4.69
CA ILE A 85 -1.26 -4.44 5.56
C ILE A 85 0.09 -4.52 6.25
N TRP A 86 0.80 -3.40 6.26
CA TRP A 86 2.11 -3.25 6.86
C TRP A 86 2.04 -2.15 7.91
N ASN A 87 2.38 -2.47 9.16
CA ASN A 87 2.68 -1.45 10.15
C ASN A 87 4.11 -0.96 9.91
N ILE A 88 4.26 0.28 9.44
CA ILE A 88 5.56 0.84 9.08
C ILE A 88 6.49 0.92 10.29
N HIS A 89 5.96 1.21 11.48
CA HIS A 89 6.76 1.26 12.69
C HIS A 89 7.32 -0.13 13.04
N ASP A 90 6.45 -1.14 13.11
CA ASP A 90 6.85 -2.50 13.48
C ASP A 90 7.83 -3.07 12.44
N CYS A 91 7.59 -2.82 11.15
CA CYS A 91 8.49 -3.23 10.09
C CYS A 91 9.87 -2.56 10.20
N THR A 92 9.90 -1.26 10.52
CA THR A 92 11.15 -0.52 10.71
C THR A 92 11.93 -1.08 11.91
N GLN A 93 11.25 -1.34 13.03
CA GLN A 93 11.86 -1.98 14.21
C GLN A 93 12.40 -3.38 13.88
N ALA A 94 11.64 -4.20 13.14
CA ALA A 94 12.10 -5.51 12.72
C ALA A 94 13.41 -5.44 11.95
N VAL A 95 13.53 -4.55 10.95
CA VAL A 95 14.79 -4.36 10.21
C VAL A 95 15.93 -3.90 11.13
N HIS A 96 15.68 -2.95 12.02
CA HIS A 96 16.70 -2.50 12.98
C HIS A 96 17.22 -3.62 13.88
N HIS A 97 16.38 -4.60 14.21
CA HIS A 97 16.74 -5.78 14.96
C HIS A 97 17.28 -6.94 14.09
N GLY A 98 17.48 -6.72 12.79
CA GLY A 98 17.95 -7.76 11.86
C GLY A 98 16.91 -8.85 11.56
N LEU A 99 15.63 -8.58 11.83
CA LEU A 99 14.51 -9.46 11.56
C LEU A 99 13.86 -9.10 10.22
N LEU A 100 13.14 -10.08 9.65
CA LEU A 100 12.33 -9.84 8.46
C LEU A 100 11.04 -9.11 8.84
N PRO A 101 10.69 -8.01 8.16
CA PRO A 101 9.38 -7.39 8.31
C PRO A 101 8.26 -8.33 7.89
N HIS A 102 7.17 -8.35 8.66
CA HIS A 102 5.99 -9.14 8.36
C HIS A 102 4.78 -8.24 8.14
N GLY A 103 4.02 -8.53 7.08
CA GLY A 103 2.73 -7.93 6.81
C GLY A 103 1.58 -8.87 7.17
N LEU A 104 0.42 -8.29 7.44
CA LEU A 104 -0.82 -9.03 7.64
C LEU A 104 -1.56 -9.18 6.31
N VAL A 105 -1.80 -10.42 5.87
CA VAL A 105 -2.65 -10.69 4.71
C VAL A 105 -4.13 -10.50 5.10
N ILE A 106 -4.78 -9.52 4.50
CA ILE A 106 -6.20 -9.16 4.76
C ILE A 106 -7.14 -9.56 3.62
N GLY A 107 -6.60 -10.00 2.48
CA GLY A 107 -7.37 -10.51 1.36
C GLY A 107 -6.52 -11.42 0.48
N THR A 108 -7.16 -12.42 -0.14
CA THR A 108 -6.51 -13.37 -1.05
C THR A 108 -7.33 -13.49 -2.33
N LEU A 109 -6.66 -13.60 -3.49
CA LEU A 109 -7.28 -13.89 -4.79
C LEU A 109 -8.43 -12.95 -5.19
N LEU A 110 -8.32 -11.65 -4.87
CA LEU A 110 -9.33 -10.64 -5.25
C LEU A 110 -9.31 -10.28 -6.74
N GLY A 111 -8.32 -10.79 -7.49
CA GLY A 111 -8.03 -10.41 -8.87
C GLY A 111 -7.10 -9.19 -8.94
N THR A 112 -7.11 -8.48 -10.06
CA THR A 112 -6.26 -7.30 -10.25
C THR A 112 -6.88 -6.09 -9.56
N VAL A 113 -6.33 -5.72 -8.40
CA VAL A 113 -6.76 -4.52 -7.65
C VAL A 113 -6.18 -3.27 -8.31
N GLN A 114 -7.04 -2.35 -8.71
CA GLN A 114 -6.65 -1.10 -9.37
C GLN A 114 -6.54 0.06 -8.39
N HIS A 115 -7.34 0.03 -7.31
CA HIS A 115 -7.35 1.08 -6.30
C HIS A 115 -7.46 0.51 -4.89
N LEU A 116 -6.71 1.12 -3.99
CA LEU A 116 -6.78 0.90 -2.55
C LEU A 116 -7.12 2.21 -1.83
N GLY A 117 -7.86 2.08 -0.73
CA GLY A 117 -8.09 3.15 0.23
C GLY A 117 -8.06 2.60 1.65
N ILE A 118 -7.39 3.29 2.56
CA ILE A 118 -7.43 2.98 3.99
C ILE A 118 -8.37 3.97 4.65
N HIS A 119 -9.36 3.47 5.40
CA HIS A 119 -10.27 4.34 6.15
C HIS A 119 -9.50 5.08 7.26
N PRO A 120 -9.84 6.34 7.63
CA PRO A 120 -9.07 7.11 8.62
C PRO A 120 -8.92 6.46 10.00
N ASN A 121 -9.87 5.60 10.40
CA ASN A 121 -9.77 4.83 11.65
C ASN A 121 -8.82 3.61 11.56
N LYS A 122 -8.29 3.30 10.38
CA LYS A 122 -7.35 2.20 10.10
C LYS A 122 -7.91 0.78 10.33
N GLN A 123 -9.21 0.65 10.53
CA GLN A 123 -9.87 -0.64 10.71
C GLN A 123 -10.33 -1.26 9.40
N LEU A 124 -10.55 -0.43 8.37
CA LEU A 124 -11.08 -0.89 7.09
C LEU A 124 -10.19 -0.48 5.92
N VAL A 125 -10.10 -1.37 4.95
CA VAL A 125 -9.46 -1.15 3.66
C VAL A 125 -10.48 -1.40 2.56
N VAL A 126 -10.54 -0.49 1.61
CA VAL A 126 -11.34 -0.64 0.39
C VAL A 126 -10.41 -1.06 -0.73
N ALA A 127 -10.77 -2.12 -1.46
CA ALA A 127 -10.05 -2.57 -2.64
C ALA A 127 -10.99 -2.67 -3.85
N CYS A 128 -10.65 -2.04 -4.96
CA CYS A 128 -11.41 -2.11 -6.20
C CYS A 128 -10.72 -3.06 -7.18
N ALA A 129 -11.39 -4.13 -7.60
CA ALA A 129 -10.88 -5.05 -8.61
C ALA A 129 -11.95 -5.35 -9.67
N GLY A 130 -11.71 -4.89 -10.90
CA GLY A 130 -12.71 -4.92 -11.96
C GLY A 130 -14.00 -4.18 -11.54
N ALA A 131 -15.16 -4.84 -11.68
CA ALA A 131 -16.45 -4.30 -11.29
C ALA A 131 -16.80 -4.50 -9.79
N ARG A 132 -15.87 -4.98 -8.98
CA ARG A 132 -16.10 -5.32 -7.56
C ARG A 132 -15.37 -4.36 -6.65
N VAL A 133 -16.04 -3.96 -5.58
CA VAL A 133 -15.47 -3.25 -4.44
C VAL A 133 -15.51 -4.18 -3.24
N PHE A 134 -14.36 -4.35 -2.59
CA PHE A 134 -14.20 -5.15 -1.38
C PHE A 134 -13.95 -4.24 -0.19
N ILE A 135 -14.58 -4.54 0.94
CA ILE A 135 -14.31 -3.92 2.24
C ILE A 135 -13.62 -4.99 3.10
N LEU A 136 -12.38 -4.75 3.46
CA LEU A 136 -11.52 -5.69 4.17
C LEU A 136 -11.23 -5.16 5.57
N ASN A 137 -11.17 -6.06 6.56
CA ASN A 137 -10.77 -5.70 7.91
C ASN A 137 -9.24 -5.62 7.99
N ALA A 138 -8.73 -4.52 8.55
CA ALA A 138 -7.31 -4.30 8.79
C ALA A 138 -6.92 -4.52 10.26
N GLU A 139 -7.88 -4.80 11.16
CA GLU A 139 -7.58 -5.13 12.55
C GLU A 139 -6.90 -6.48 12.69
N VAL A 140 -5.82 -6.47 13.49
CA VAL A 140 -5.14 -7.66 14.00
C VAL A 140 -5.91 -8.14 15.24
N SER A 141 -7.01 -8.88 15.06
CA SER A 141 -7.62 -9.63 16.17
C SER A 141 -7.75 -11.11 15.81
N ASP A 142 -7.31 -11.95 16.75
CA ASP A 142 -7.08 -13.39 16.65
C ASP A 142 -8.02 -14.15 15.68
N PHE A 143 -7.39 -14.85 14.72
CA PHE A 143 -7.87 -16.02 13.97
C PHE A 143 -9.29 -16.05 13.38
N LYS A 144 -9.99 -14.92 13.28
CA LYS A 144 -11.25 -14.84 12.52
C LYS A 144 -11.17 -13.70 11.52
N THR A 145 -10.64 -14.02 10.34
CA THR A 145 -10.84 -13.22 9.12
C THR A 145 -12.34 -13.21 8.82
N LYS A 146 -13.10 -12.33 9.47
CA LYS A 146 -14.48 -12.06 9.07
C LYS A 146 -14.39 -11.14 7.85
N LEU A 147 -14.33 -11.74 6.66
CA LEU A 147 -14.62 -11.01 5.43
C LEU A 147 -16.05 -10.47 5.58
N ILE A 148 -16.19 -9.18 5.86
CA ILE A 148 -17.43 -8.48 5.54
C ILE A 148 -17.32 -8.10 4.08
N CYS A 149 -17.47 -9.10 3.20
CA CYS A 149 -17.58 -8.87 1.77
C CYS A 149 -18.97 -8.30 1.48
N SER A 150 -19.12 -6.98 1.55
CA SER A 150 -20.22 -6.32 0.86
C SER A 150 -19.70 -5.91 -0.53
N SER A 151 -19.91 -6.75 -1.53
CA SER A 151 -19.77 -6.31 -2.92
C SER A 151 -20.87 -5.30 -3.20
N VAL A 152 -20.53 -4.01 -3.31
CA VAL A 152 -21.47 -3.02 -3.84
C VAL A 152 -21.31 -3.02 -5.35
N SER A 153 -22.13 -3.81 -6.03
CA SER A 153 -22.24 -3.76 -7.49
C SER A 153 -23.06 -2.53 -7.86
N TYR A 154 -22.43 -1.41 -8.24
CA TYR A 154 -23.17 -0.37 -8.97
C TYR A 154 -23.35 -0.85 -10.41
N PHE A 155 -24.45 -1.56 -10.67
CA PHE A 155 -24.92 -1.82 -12.02
C PHE A 155 -26.03 -0.83 -12.34
N ASN A 156 -25.73 0.19 -13.13
CA ASN A 156 -26.72 0.81 -14.01
C ASN A 156 -26.02 1.47 -15.20
N PRO A 157 -25.78 0.74 -16.30
CA PRO A 157 -25.60 1.40 -17.57
C PRO A 157 -26.96 1.98 -17.94
N LEU A 158 -27.10 3.31 -17.87
CA LEU A 158 -28.21 3.98 -18.54
C LEU A 158 -28.12 3.61 -20.03
N ARG A 159 -29.00 2.69 -20.43
CA ARG A 159 -29.43 2.56 -21.83
C ARG A 159 -30.21 3.81 -22.17
N THR A 160 -29.68 4.59 -23.12
CA THR A 160 -30.46 5.32 -24.12
C THR A 160 -29.65 5.33 -25.40
#